data_AF-A0A7C7TM39-F1
#
_entry.id   AF-A0A7C7TM39-F1
#
_cell.length_a   1.000
_cell.length_b   1.000
_cell.length_c   1.000
_cell.angle_alpha   90.00
_cell.angle_beta   90.00
_cell.angle_gamma   90.00
#
_symmetry.space_group_name_H-M   'P 1'
#
loop_
_entity.id
_entity.type
_entity.pdbx_description
1 polymer ?
#
loop_
_entity_poly.entity_id
_entity_poly.type
_entity_poly.pdbx_seq_one_letter_code
_entity_poly.pdbx_strand_id
1 'polypeptide(L)'
;MPEIPQTSAYTARLTDALTGAVVDGGVGLPRFVRWLDRVGSDGSIEDSLAAGLEACNRVFGSEPSREHRTGDEFLHAAIHAVWPTGSSALISVDPAGSESESGTGPEIMLLGSSGAVYFDGTLGGAATVSKVGDR
;
A
#
# COMPACT_ATOMS: atom_id res chain seq x y z
N MET A 1 -20.14 -5.62 -21.03
CA MET A 1 -19.24 -6.04 -19.92
C MET A 1 -19.07 -4.82 -19.04
N PRO A 2 -19.26 -4.91 -17.70
CA PRO A 2 -18.97 -3.78 -16.85
C PRO A 2 -17.45 -3.54 -16.86
N GLU A 3 -17.04 -2.29 -17.05
CA GLU A 3 -15.66 -1.86 -16.89
C GLU A 3 -15.27 -2.07 -15.41
N ILE A 4 -14.27 -2.91 -15.17
CA ILE A 4 -13.67 -3.00 -13.82
C ILE A 4 -13.02 -1.64 -13.57
N PRO A 5 -13.34 -0.93 -12.48
CA PRO A 5 -12.69 0.33 -12.16
C PRO A 5 -11.18 0.12 -12.20
N GLN A 6 -10.46 0.90 -13.02
CA GLN A 6 -9.03 0.67 -13.26
C GLN A 6 -8.20 0.70 -11.97
N THR A 7 -8.68 1.40 -10.94
CA THR A 7 -8.14 1.46 -9.58
C THR A 7 -8.12 0.10 -8.87
N SER A 8 -9.14 -0.76 -9.05
CA SER A 8 -9.20 -2.05 -8.34
C SER A 8 -8.24 -3.09 -8.93
N ALA A 9 -8.10 -3.12 -10.25
CA ALA A 9 -7.14 -4.00 -10.93
C ALA A 9 -5.68 -3.58 -10.68
N TYR A 10 -5.42 -2.30 -10.40
CA TYR A 10 -4.10 -1.82 -10.04
C TYR A 10 -3.71 -2.22 -8.62
N THR A 11 -4.57 -1.96 -7.64
CA THR A 11 -4.34 -2.34 -6.24
C THR A 11 -4.18 -3.85 -6.07
N ALA A 12 -4.95 -4.67 -6.81
CA ALA A 12 -4.79 -6.12 -6.83
C ALA A 12 -3.39 -6.53 -7.30
N ARG A 13 -2.91 -5.98 -8.43
CA ARG A 13 -1.57 -6.27 -8.97
C ARG A 13 -0.46 -5.88 -8.01
N LEU A 14 -0.57 -4.73 -7.35
CA LEU A 14 0.40 -4.29 -6.35
C LEU A 14 0.40 -5.18 -5.11
N THR A 15 -0.79 -5.58 -4.65
CA THR A 15 -0.93 -6.50 -3.53
C THR A 15 -0.29 -7.85 -3.84
N ASP A 16 -0.50 -8.37 -5.05
CA ASP A 16 0.12 -9.62 -5.49
C ASP A 16 1.64 -9.47 -5.60
N ALA A 17 2.16 -8.34 -6.09
CA ALA A 17 3.59 -8.08 -6.16
C ALA A 17 4.23 -7.98 -4.76
N LEU A 18 3.59 -7.30 -3.81
CA LEU A 18 4.03 -7.23 -2.41
C LEU A 18 4.05 -8.61 -1.76
N THR A 19 2.97 -9.38 -1.95
CA THR A 19 2.86 -10.74 -1.41
C THR A 19 3.93 -11.64 -2.03
N GLY A 20 4.15 -11.54 -3.35
CA GLY A 20 5.22 -12.25 -4.05
C GLY A 20 6.60 -11.95 -3.48
N ALA A 21 6.93 -10.67 -3.24
CA ALA A 21 8.22 -10.28 -2.65
C ALA A 21 8.46 -10.89 -1.25
N VAL A 22 7.40 -11.11 -0.47
CA VAL A 22 7.48 -11.80 0.83
C VAL A 22 7.63 -13.31 0.63
N VAL A 23 6.79 -13.92 -0.21
CA VAL A 23 6.79 -15.38 -0.46
C VAL A 23 8.10 -15.85 -1.07
N ASP A 24 8.67 -15.08 -2.00
CA ASP A 24 9.95 -15.37 -2.64
C ASP A 24 11.15 -15.12 -1.70
N GLY A 25 10.90 -14.64 -0.47
CA GLY A 25 11.93 -14.36 0.53
C GLY A 25 12.77 -13.12 0.25
N GLY A 26 12.40 -12.33 -0.78
CA GLY A 26 13.16 -11.16 -1.23
C GLY A 26 13.34 -10.06 -0.19
N VAL A 27 12.44 -9.98 0.80
CA VAL A 27 12.50 -9.02 1.92
C VAL A 27 12.73 -9.68 3.28
N GLY A 28 12.77 -11.01 3.36
CA GLY A 28 12.76 -11.75 4.63
C GLY A 28 11.42 -11.59 5.36
N LEU A 29 11.46 -11.50 6.70
CA LEU A 29 10.26 -11.28 7.49
C LEU A 29 9.75 -9.85 7.29
N PRO A 30 8.50 -9.63 6.80
CA PRO A 30 7.97 -8.29 6.61
C PRO A 30 7.78 -7.62 7.98
N ARG A 31 8.18 -6.35 8.10
CA ARG A 31 8.17 -5.59 9.36
C ARG A 31 7.37 -4.29 9.28
N PHE A 32 7.43 -3.61 8.15
CA PHE A 32 6.77 -2.31 8.01
C PHE A 32 6.29 -2.07 6.58
N VAL A 33 5.07 -1.54 6.44
CA VAL A 33 4.54 -1.03 5.17
C VAL A 33 4.23 0.46 5.30
N ARG A 34 4.70 1.27 4.36
CA ARG A 34 4.19 2.61 4.12
C ARG A 34 3.40 2.60 2.82
N TRP A 35 2.13 2.97 2.89
CA TRP A 35 1.21 3.06 1.76
C TRP A 35 0.73 4.50 1.65
N LEU A 36 1.06 5.18 0.56
CA LEU A 36 0.59 6.52 0.25
C LEU A 36 -0.25 6.46 -1.00
N ASP A 37 -1.54 6.74 -0.92
CA ASP A 37 -2.42 6.76 -2.10
C ASP A 37 -2.92 8.17 -2.39
N ARG A 38 -3.18 8.41 -3.68
CA ARG A 38 -3.79 9.63 -4.18
C ARG A 38 -5.01 9.28 -5.01
N VAL A 39 -6.19 9.61 -4.49
CA VAL A 39 -7.46 9.27 -5.12
C VAL A 39 -7.98 10.43 -5.97
N GLY A 40 -8.41 10.16 -7.20
CA GLY A 40 -9.06 11.16 -8.06
C GLY A 40 -10.40 11.65 -7.49
N SER A 41 -11.01 12.65 -8.13
CA SER A 41 -12.28 13.25 -7.69
C SER A 41 -13.44 12.26 -7.52
N ASP A 42 -13.41 11.17 -8.28
CA ASP A 42 -14.44 10.14 -8.29
C ASP A 42 -14.09 8.96 -7.35
N GLY A 43 -12.94 9.03 -6.68
CA GLY A 43 -12.46 8.01 -5.75
C GLY A 43 -12.85 8.29 -4.31
N SER A 44 -13.06 7.22 -3.55
CA SER A 44 -13.35 7.29 -2.11
C SER A 44 -12.06 7.10 -1.31
N ILE A 45 -11.78 8.04 -0.41
CA ILE A 45 -10.66 7.95 0.53
C ILE A 45 -10.82 6.71 1.44
N GLU A 46 -12.02 6.45 1.94
CA GLU A 46 -12.28 5.31 2.82
C GLU A 46 -12.11 3.98 2.08
N ASP A 47 -12.53 3.89 0.82
CA ASP A 47 -12.36 2.66 0.03
C ASP A 47 -10.87 2.40 -0.25
N SER A 48 -10.08 3.44 -0.50
CA SER A 48 -8.63 3.33 -0.66
C SER A 48 -7.94 2.92 0.65
N LEU A 49 -8.35 3.48 1.78
CA LEU A 49 -7.87 3.06 3.11
C LEU A 49 -8.16 1.58 3.38
N ALA A 50 -9.39 1.15 3.11
CA ALA A 50 -9.80 -0.24 3.27
C ALA A 50 -8.98 -1.18 2.37
N ALA A 51 -8.76 -0.81 1.11
CA ALA A 51 -7.95 -1.58 0.17
C ALA A 51 -6.47 -1.68 0.61
N GLY A 52 -5.89 -0.58 1.09
CA GLY A 52 -4.52 -0.58 1.63
C GLY A 52 -4.39 -1.47 2.88
N LEU A 53 -5.41 -1.46 3.75
CA LEU A 53 -5.42 -2.31 4.95
C LEU A 53 -5.56 -3.79 4.59
N GLU A 54 -6.43 -4.12 3.64
CA GLU A 54 -6.57 -5.49 3.13
C GLU A 54 -5.26 -6.00 2.52
N ALA A 55 -4.57 -5.17 1.73
CA ALA A 55 -3.27 -5.51 1.18
C ALA A 55 -2.24 -5.81 2.29
N CYS A 56 -2.22 -4.98 3.35
CA CYS A 56 -1.36 -5.20 4.51
C CYS A 56 -1.73 -6.50 5.26
N ASN A 57 -3.01 -6.82 5.40
CA ASN A 57 -3.46 -8.08 6.01
C ASN A 57 -2.93 -9.29 5.24
N ARG A 58 -2.91 -9.23 3.90
CA ARG A 58 -2.34 -10.29 3.06
C ARG A 58 -0.82 -10.39 3.23
N VAL A 59 -0.11 -9.26 3.27
CA VAL A 59 1.35 -9.21 3.47
C VAL A 59 1.76 -9.79 4.83
N PHE A 60 1.04 -9.45 5.90
CA PHE A 60 1.36 -9.89 7.26
C PHE A 60 0.68 -11.20 7.68
N GLY A 61 -0.27 -11.70 6.89
CA GLY A 61 -0.94 -12.98 7.09
C GLY A 61 -2.02 -13.00 8.18
N SER A 62 -2.47 -11.84 8.67
CA SER A 62 -3.56 -11.74 9.66
C SER A 62 -4.20 -10.35 9.63
N GLU A 63 -5.21 -10.13 10.48
CA GLU A 63 -5.71 -8.79 10.81
C GLU A 63 -4.83 -8.11 11.87
N PRO A 64 -4.84 -6.76 11.97
CA PRO A 64 -4.12 -6.03 13.00
C PRO A 64 -4.73 -6.27 14.38
N SER A 65 -3.90 -6.22 15.42
CA SER A 65 -4.34 -6.22 16.82
C SER A 65 -4.71 -4.82 17.32
N ARG A 66 -4.30 -3.77 16.59
CA ARG A 66 -4.59 -2.37 16.90
C ARG A 66 -4.62 -1.53 15.63
N GLU A 67 -5.60 -0.65 15.56
CA GLU A 67 -5.71 0.40 14.55
C GLU A 67 -5.88 1.75 15.22
N HIS A 68 -5.22 2.77 14.67
CA HIS A 68 -5.45 4.16 15.01
C HIS A 68 -5.73 4.93 13.72
N ARG A 69 -6.92 5.52 13.63
CA ARG A 69 -7.36 6.30 12.47
C ARG A 69 -7.29 7.79 12.79
N THR A 70 -6.81 8.57 11.84
CA THR A 70 -6.70 10.03 11.93
C THR A 70 -7.11 10.70 10.63
N GLY A 71 -7.54 11.96 10.71
CA GLY A 71 -7.93 12.76 9.55
C GLY A 71 -9.44 12.73 9.28
N ASP A 72 -9.81 13.13 8.07
CA ASP A 72 -11.18 13.16 7.56
C ASP A 72 -11.26 12.61 6.14
N GLU A 73 -12.43 12.11 5.76
CA GLU A 73 -12.69 11.46 4.48
C GLU A 73 -12.69 12.39 3.26
N PHE A 74 -12.46 13.70 3.44
CA PHE A 74 -12.54 14.71 2.38
C PHE A 74 -11.18 15.31 2.02
N LEU A 75 -10.29 15.50 3.00
CA LEU A 75 -9.03 16.20 2.83
C LEU A 75 -7.82 15.29 2.95
N HIS A 76 -7.86 14.37 3.90
CA HIS A 76 -6.75 13.47 4.20
C HIS A 76 -7.18 12.50 5.30
N ALA A 77 -6.96 11.21 5.10
CA ALA A 77 -7.14 10.23 6.14
C ALA A 77 -5.97 9.23 6.20
N ALA A 78 -5.69 8.74 7.41
CA ALA A 78 -4.61 7.80 7.64
C ALA A 78 -4.98 6.73 8.68
N ILE A 79 -4.39 5.55 8.50
CA ILE A 79 -4.44 4.42 9.43
C ILE A 79 -3.02 4.07 9.84
N HIS A 80 -2.78 4.03 11.15
CA HIS A 80 -1.65 3.34 11.73
C HIS A 80 -2.14 2.00 12.33
N ALA A 81 -1.68 0.89 11.76
CA ALA A 81 -2.07 -0.45 12.17
C ALA A 81 -0.87 -1.27 12.67
N VAL A 82 -1.09 -2.11 13.68
CA VAL A 82 -0.07 -2.97 14.31
C VAL A 82 -0.57 -4.40 14.39
N TRP A 83 0.27 -5.36 14.01
CA TRP A 83 -0.03 -6.79 13.97
C TRP A 83 0.52 -7.54 15.19
N PRO A 84 -0.01 -8.73 15.53
CA PRO A 84 0.49 -9.56 16.64
C PRO A 84 1.99 -9.88 16.57
N THR A 85 2.57 -9.91 15.38
CA THR A 85 4.01 -10.16 15.14
C THR A 85 4.91 -8.95 15.43
N GLY A 86 4.32 -7.83 15.84
CA GLY A 86 4.99 -6.54 16.01
C GLY A 86 5.30 -5.82 14.69
N SER A 87 4.75 -6.29 13.58
CA SER A 87 4.80 -5.59 12.29
C SER A 87 3.78 -4.45 12.28
N SER A 88 4.02 -3.40 11.49
CA SER A 88 3.11 -2.26 11.42
C SER A 88 2.95 -1.71 10.00
N ALA A 89 1.88 -0.94 9.80
CA ALA A 89 1.65 -0.22 8.57
C ALA A 89 1.21 1.21 8.84
N LEU A 90 1.67 2.15 8.00
CA LEU A 90 1.13 3.49 7.89
C LEU A 90 0.49 3.63 6.50
N ILE A 91 -0.83 3.77 6.48
CA ILE A 91 -1.63 3.96 5.26
C ILE A 91 -2.12 5.39 5.29
N SER A 92 -1.86 6.15 4.24
CA SER A 92 -2.22 7.56 4.11
C SER A 92 -2.84 7.77 2.75
N VAL A 93 -3.97 8.48 2.71
CA VAL A 93 -4.70 8.72 1.48
C VAL A 93 -5.05 10.19 1.40
N ASP A 94 -4.68 10.80 0.28
CA ASP A 94 -4.95 12.19 -0.06
C ASP A 94 -5.77 12.27 -1.35
N PRO A 95 -6.56 13.33 -1.56
CA PRO A 95 -7.12 13.61 -2.88
C PRO A 95 -5.99 14.00 -3.85
N ALA A 96 -5.99 13.43 -5.04
CA ALA A 96 -5.20 13.90 -6.17
C ALA A 96 -5.76 15.28 -6.56
N GLY A 97 -5.01 16.34 -6.27
CA GLY A 97 -5.43 17.71 -6.60
C GLY A 97 -5.81 17.88 -8.09
N SER A 98 -6.49 18.99 -8.41
CA SER A 98 -7.15 19.25 -9.71
C SER A 98 -6.27 19.18 -10.97
N GLU A 99 -4.95 19.00 -10.84
CA GLU A 99 -3.99 19.03 -11.95
C GLU A 99 -3.30 17.68 -12.23
N SER A 100 -3.63 16.58 -11.54
CA SER A 100 -2.90 15.31 -11.72
C SER A 100 -3.78 14.07 -11.71
N GLU A 101 -4.57 13.87 -12.77
CA GLU A 101 -5.11 12.54 -13.11
C GLU A 101 -4.00 11.56 -13.53
N SER A 102 -2.87 12.06 -14.01
CA SER A 102 -1.72 11.26 -14.44
C SER A 102 -0.77 10.84 -13.30
N GLY A 103 -1.07 11.23 -12.06
CA GLY A 103 -0.28 10.92 -10.86
C GLY A 103 -1.07 10.17 -9.79
N THR A 104 -2.22 9.58 -10.15
CA THR A 104 -3.05 8.79 -9.22
C THR A 104 -2.49 7.37 -9.09
N GLY A 105 -2.43 6.86 -7.87
CA GLY A 105 -2.04 5.49 -7.58
C GLY A 105 -1.08 5.39 -6.39
N PRO A 106 -1.11 4.27 -5.67
CA PRO A 106 -0.37 4.14 -4.43
C PRO A 106 1.15 4.02 -4.64
N GLU A 107 1.89 4.79 -3.86
CA GLU A 107 3.31 4.61 -3.57
C GLU A 107 3.43 3.70 -2.34
N ILE A 108 4.19 2.62 -2.47
CA ILE A 108 4.29 1.60 -1.43
C ILE A 108 5.74 1.28 -1.13
N MET A 109 6.11 1.32 0.14
CA MET A 109 7.38 0.83 0.65
C MET A 109 7.12 -0.32 1.61
N LEU A 110 7.69 -1.49 1.30
CA LEU A 110 7.72 -2.64 2.19
C LEU A 110 9.14 -2.82 2.72
N LEU A 111 9.29 -2.81 4.04
CA LEU A 111 10.53 -3.14 4.74
C LEU A 111 10.39 -4.50 5.41
N GLY A 112 11.36 -5.37 5.17
CA GLY A 112 11.51 -6.63 5.88
C GLY A 112 12.88 -6.76 6.54
N SER A 113 13.10 -7.89 7.21
CA SER A 113 14.31 -8.14 8.01
C SER A 113 15.61 -8.17 7.20
N SER A 114 15.53 -8.45 5.90
CA SER A 114 16.71 -8.64 5.03
C SER A 114 16.63 -7.85 3.72
N GLY A 115 15.64 -6.96 3.58
CA GLY A 115 15.49 -6.19 2.36
C GLY A 115 14.32 -5.22 2.40
N ALA A 116 14.19 -4.48 1.31
CA ALA A 116 13.10 -3.56 1.09
C ALA A 116 12.66 -3.64 -0.37
N VAL A 117 11.38 -3.34 -0.60
CA VAL A 117 10.81 -3.13 -1.92
C VAL A 117 10.09 -1.80 -1.94
N TYR A 118 10.26 -1.08 -3.03
CA TYR A 118 9.55 0.16 -3.30
C TYR A 118 8.80 0.06 -4.63
N PHE A 119 7.52 0.41 -4.59
CA PHE A 119 6.63 0.50 -5.72
C PHE A 119 6.15 1.94 -5.87
N ASP A 120 6.27 2.47 -7.08
CA ASP A 120 5.69 3.76 -7.42
C ASP A 120 4.49 3.56 -8.35
N GLY A 121 3.30 3.88 -7.79
CA GLY A 121 2.02 4.09 -8.46
C GLY A 121 2.13 4.72 -9.84
N THR A 122 2.86 5.82 -9.87
CA THR A 122 2.91 6.77 -10.98
C THR A 122 3.84 6.31 -12.11
N LEU A 123 4.71 5.33 -11.85
CA LEU A 123 5.63 4.73 -12.82
C LEU A 123 5.13 3.39 -13.39
N GLY A 124 3.84 3.09 -13.23
CA GLY A 124 3.23 1.87 -13.76
C GLY A 124 3.43 0.63 -12.87
N GLY A 125 3.79 0.81 -11.60
CA GLY A 125 3.82 -0.27 -10.61
C GLY A 125 4.99 -1.25 -10.72
N ALA A 126 6.02 -0.92 -11.48
CA ALA A 126 7.26 -1.70 -11.49
C ALA A 126 8.00 -1.53 -10.15
N ALA A 127 8.38 -2.65 -9.52
CA ALA A 127 9.26 -2.63 -8.35
C ALA A 127 10.57 -1.92 -8.74
N THR A 128 10.80 -0.73 -8.18
CA THR A 128 11.89 0.14 -8.64
C THR A 128 13.20 -0.15 -7.90
N VAL A 129 13.12 -0.81 -6.73
CA VAL A 129 14.29 -1.22 -5.94
C VAL A 129 14.04 -2.59 -5.31
N SER A 130 14.94 -3.55 -5.55
CA SER A 130 14.98 -4.84 -4.87
C SER A 130 16.34 -4.99 -4.18
N LYS A 131 16.32 -5.10 -2.85
CA LYS A 131 17.45 -5.34 -1.94
C LYS A 131 18.34 -4.14 -1.56
N VAL A 132 18.40 -3.93 -0.25
CA VAL A 132 19.51 -3.28 0.45
C VAL A 132 20.03 -4.31 1.45
N GLY A 133 21.23 -4.86 1.28
CA GLY A 133 21.81 -5.74 2.30
C GLY A 133 22.63 -6.96 1.86
N ASP A 134 22.86 -7.21 0.57
CA ASP A 134 23.83 -8.24 0.16
C ASP A 134 25.26 -7.71 0.43
N ARG A 135 25.76 -7.93 1.66
CA ARG A 135 27.18 -7.84 2.03
C ARG A 135 27.69 -9.20 2.47
#